data_AF-A0A8T2SNL0-F1
#
_entry.id   AF-A0A8T2SNL0-F1
#
_cell.length_a   1.000
_cell.length_b   1.000
_cell.length_c   1.000
_cell.angle_alpha   90.00
_cell.angle_beta   90.00
_cell.angle_gamma   90.00
#
_symmetry.space_group_name_H-M   'P 1'
#
loop_
_entity.id
_entity.type
_entity.pdbx_description
1 polymer ?
#
loop_
_entity_poly.entity_id
_entity_poly.type
_entity_poly.pdbx_seq_one_letter_code
_entity_poly.pdbx_strand_id
1 'polypeptide(L)'
;MAKYLQRLWSVVRRRELVGKDSAGNLFYRWPGTLDTKERRWVEYAGDCNPRNLPAEWYTWLIGSRKEAPTPAEIMAMEAYRRNVKMKAAMLEKEEEKRRFRHKSLREDPDLDAVKPPEMSKFVQQVAALEGLSFSGEEKTLTEDRVKEVPALEESNRTLDKDLQSGKSAQNGHKIPSRKEREVYEKWVPPS
;
A
#
# COMPACT_ATOMS: atom_id res chain seq x y z
N MET A 1 31.25 51.21 -8.20
CA MET A 1 31.11 49.78 -8.57
C MET A 1 30.19 48.94 -7.65
N ALA A 2 29.74 49.44 -6.48
CA ALA A 2 28.98 48.64 -5.50
C ALA A 2 27.56 48.20 -5.92
N LYS A 3 26.89 48.92 -6.83
CA LYS A 3 25.51 48.62 -7.26
C LYS A 3 25.36 47.30 -8.01
N TYR A 4 26.41 46.85 -8.69
CA TYR A 4 26.40 45.58 -9.45
C TYR A 4 26.58 44.36 -8.54
N LEU A 5 27.40 44.50 -7.49
CA LEU A 5 27.60 43.45 -6.49
C LEU A 5 26.35 43.24 -5.62
N GLN A 6 25.65 44.33 -5.23
CA GLN A 6 24.36 44.23 -4.53
C GLN A 6 23.29 43.47 -5.35
N ARG A 7 23.30 43.64 -6.68
CA ARG A 7 22.33 43.03 -7.60
C ARG A 7 22.61 41.53 -7.81
N LEU A 8 23.89 41.14 -7.88
CA LEU A 8 24.31 39.74 -7.90
C LEU A 8 24.03 39.04 -6.57
N TRP A 9 24.30 39.71 -5.44
CA TRP A 9 24.08 39.15 -4.12
C TRP A 9 22.61 38.96 -3.78
N SER A 10 21.73 39.83 -4.29
CA SER A 10 20.28 39.66 -4.17
C SER A 10 19.72 38.53 -5.04
N VAL A 11 20.41 38.08 -6.09
CA VAL A 11 20.02 36.86 -6.84
C VAL A 11 20.45 35.60 -6.08
N VAL A 12 21.65 35.60 -5.48
CA VAL A 12 22.15 34.47 -4.66
C VAL A 12 21.34 34.32 -3.36
N ARG A 13 20.88 35.42 -2.76
CA ARG A 13 20.05 35.43 -1.53
C ARG A 13 18.61 34.96 -1.71
N ARG A 14 18.16 34.70 -2.93
CA ARG A 14 16.77 34.29 -3.21
C ARG A 14 16.59 32.78 -3.37
N ARG A 15 17.65 32.02 -3.15
CA ARG A 15 17.66 30.57 -3.26
C ARG A 15 18.06 29.93 -1.94
N GLU A 16 17.12 29.25 -1.32
CA GLU A 16 17.33 28.47 -0.10
C GLU A 16 17.50 27.00 -0.46
N LEU A 17 18.62 26.39 -0.06
CA LEU A 17 18.80 24.95 -0.15
C LEU A 17 17.97 24.29 0.95
N VAL A 18 17.00 23.48 0.55
CA VAL A 18 16.05 22.85 1.46
C VAL A 18 16.52 21.46 1.86
N GLY A 19 17.11 20.72 0.93
CA GLY A 19 17.62 19.40 1.21
C GLY A 19 18.25 18.71 0.01
N LYS A 20 18.68 17.49 0.26
CA LYS A 20 19.33 16.60 -0.71
C LYS A 20 18.70 15.21 -0.58
N ASP A 21 18.43 14.54 -1.69
CA ASP A 21 17.98 13.14 -1.66
C ASP A 21 19.16 12.15 -1.67
N SER A 22 18.84 10.85 -1.56
CA SER A 22 19.83 9.77 -1.61
C SER A 22 20.49 9.60 -2.98
N ALA A 23 19.86 10.08 -4.06
CA ALA A 23 20.41 10.10 -5.41
C ALA A 23 21.37 11.28 -5.66
N GLY A 24 21.40 12.25 -4.74
CA GLY A 24 22.26 13.41 -4.79
C GLY A 24 21.62 14.68 -5.34
N ASN A 25 20.34 14.65 -5.70
CA ASN A 25 19.60 15.80 -6.21
C ASN A 25 19.40 16.84 -5.11
N LEU A 26 19.56 18.12 -5.47
CA LEU A 26 19.47 19.25 -4.56
C LEU A 26 18.15 19.98 -4.77
N PHE A 27 17.42 20.20 -3.68
CA PHE A 27 16.10 20.80 -3.70
C PHE A 27 16.17 22.22 -3.15
N TYR A 28 15.56 23.14 -3.88
CA TYR A 28 15.63 24.56 -3.59
C TYR A 28 14.26 25.21 -3.53
N ARG A 29 14.16 26.17 -2.62
CA ARG A 29 13.00 27.04 -2.42
C ARG A 29 13.41 28.48 -2.68
N TRP A 30 12.51 29.21 -3.33
CA TRP A 30 12.52 30.65 -3.33
C TRP A 30 11.29 31.12 -2.57
N PRO A 31 11.46 31.68 -1.35
CA PRO A 31 10.36 32.31 -0.64
C PRO A 31 9.88 33.51 -1.46
N GLY A 32 8.67 33.42 -2.00
CA GLY A 32 8.10 34.50 -2.79
C GLY A 32 8.06 35.79 -1.96
N THR A 33 8.16 36.94 -2.63
CA THR A 33 7.74 38.21 -2.02
C THR A 33 6.26 38.11 -1.65
N LEU A 34 5.78 38.92 -0.69
CA LEU A 34 4.41 38.95 -0.10
C LEU A 34 3.23 38.59 -1.02
N ASP A 35 3.33 38.83 -2.34
CA ASP A 35 2.28 38.62 -3.33
C ASP A 35 2.59 37.54 -4.39
N THR A 36 3.70 36.82 -4.25
CA THR A 36 4.15 35.80 -5.22
C THR A 36 4.19 34.41 -4.60
N LYS A 37 3.62 33.42 -5.30
CA LYS A 37 3.67 32.02 -4.89
C LYS A 37 5.13 31.55 -4.79
N GLU A 38 5.43 30.79 -3.73
CA GLU A 38 6.72 30.13 -3.53
C GLU A 38 7.11 29.32 -4.77
N ARG A 39 8.34 29.49 -5.25
CA ARG A 39 8.89 28.71 -6.37
C ARG A 39 9.81 27.63 -5.83
N ARG A 40 9.65 26.41 -6.37
CA ARG A 40 10.43 25.22 -5.98
C ARG A 40 11.06 24.63 -7.22
N TRP A 41 12.31 24.20 -7.11
CA TRP A 41 13.00 23.53 -8.20
C TRP A 41 14.06 22.56 -7.68
N VAL A 42 14.50 21.68 -8.57
CA VAL A 42 15.51 20.66 -8.32
C VAL A 42 16.69 20.86 -9.24
N GLU A 43 17.90 20.67 -8.71
CA GLU A 43 19.10 20.43 -9.49
C GLU A 43 19.44 18.94 -9.41
N TYR A 44 19.46 18.29 -10.57
CA TYR A 44 19.80 16.88 -10.65
C TYR A 44 21.32 16.70 -10.54
N ALA A 45 21.75 15.66 -9.83
CA ALA A 45 23.17 15.32 -9.74
C ALA A 45 23.72 14.64 -11.01
N GLY A 46 22.83 14.13 -11.87
CA GLY A 46 23.17 13.43 -13.11
C GLY A 46 22.05 13.58 -14.14
N ASP A 47 21.56 12.47 -14.68
CA ASP A 47 20.51 12.47 -15.70
C ASP A 47 19.25 13.20 -15.23
N CYS A 48 18.82 14.19 -16.01
CA CYS A 48 17.62 14.96 -15.76
C CYS A 48 16.38 14.12 -16.12
N ASN A 49 15.98 13.23 -15.20
CA ASN A 49 14.76 12.44 -15.34
C ASN A 49 13.83 12.69 -14.14
N PRO A 50 12.71 13.41 -14.32
CA PRO A 50 11.77 13.71 -13.23
C PRO A 50 11.09 12.46 -12.66
N ARG A 51 11.07 11.34 -13.39
CA ARG A 51 10.47 10.08 -12.93
C ARG A 51 11.31 9.38 -11.85
N ASN A 52 12.58 9.74 -11.74
CA ASN A 52 13.51 9.14 -10.77
C ASN A 52 13.47 9.87 -9.41
N LEU A 53 12.69 10.94 -9.29
CA LEU A 53 12.57 11.69 -8.03
C LEU A 53 11.84 10.85 -6.97
N PRO A 54 12.28 10.89 -5.69
CA PRO A 54 11.50 10.33 -4.60
C PRO A 54 10.12 10.98 -4.51
N ALA A 55 9.09 10.19 -4.21
CA ALA A 55 7.70 10.64 -4.17
C ALA A 55 7.47 11.81 -3.18
N GLU A 56 8.17 11.78 -2.05
CA GLU A 56 8.11 12.79 -1.00
C GLU A 56 8.61 14.15 -1.52
N TRP A 57 9.71 14.14 -2.27
CA TRP A 57 10.27 15.34 -2.89
C TRP A 57 9.44 15.81 -4.09
N TYR A 58 8.89 14.89 -4.87
CA TYR A 58 8.03 15.20 -6.02
C TYR A 58 6.75 15.92 -5.60
N THR A 59 6.06 15.42 -4.57
CA THR A 59 4.86 16.06 -4.00
C THR A 59 5.15 17.45 -3.43
N TRP A 60 6.33 17.65 -2.84
CA TRP A 60 6.79 18.96 -2.41
C TRP A 60 7.07 19.88 -3.61
N LEU A 61 7.72 19.39 -4.66
CA LEU A 61 8.04 20.17 -5.85
C LEU A 61 6.78 20.72 -6.56
N ILE A 62 5.73 19.90 -6.67
CA ILE A 62 4.44 20.29 -7.27
C ILE A 62 3.67 21.29 -6.38
N GLY A 63 4.02 21.39 -5.10
CA GLY A 63 3.34 22.27 -4.15
C GLY A 63 2.12 21.63 -3.48
N SER A 64 1.98 20.29 -3.55
CA SER A 64 0.92 19.57 -2.85
C SER A 64 1.12 19.60 -1.33
N ARG A 65 2.37 19.40 -0.86
CA ARG A 65 2.76 19.60 0.55
C ARG A 65 3.44 20.95 0.75
N LYS A 66 3.21 21.61 1.88
CA LYS A 66 3.84 22.91 2.20
C LYS A 66 5.28 22.74 2.69
N GLU A 67 5.49 21.82 3.61
CA GLU A 67 6.78 21.54 4.23
C GLU A 67 7.57 20.54 3.42
N ALA A 68 8.89 20.69 3.42
CA ALA A 68 9.79 19.76 2.74
C ALA A 68 9.87 18.41 3.49
N PRO A 69 10.20 17.32 2.79
CA PRO A 69 10.41 16.02 3.41
C PRO A 69 11.46 16.08 4.51
N THR A 70 11.12 15.54 5.68
CA THR A 70 12.09 15.40 6.77
C THR A 70 13.00 14.20 6.52
N PRO A 71 14.27 14.22 6.98
CA PRO A 71 15.17 13.08 6.81
C PRO A 71 14.63 11.78 7.44
N ALA A 72 13.91 11.91 8.55
CA ALA A 72 13.27 10.78 9.23
C ALA A 72 12.13 10.17 8.39
N GLU A 73 11.28 11.00 7.76
CA GLU A 73 10.24 10.54 6.83
C GLU A 73 10.86 9.77 5.66
N ILE A 74 11.92 10.31 5.07
CA ILE A 74 12.60 9.66 3.93
C ILE A 74 13.11 8.28 4.35
N MET A 75 13.78 8.18 5.50
CA MET A 75 14.29 6.91 6.01
C MET A 75 13.18 5.89 6.27
N ALA A 76 12.06 6.32 6.86
CA ALA A 76 10.91 5.47 7.12
C ALA A 76 10.28 4.94 5.82
N MET A 77 10.12 5.81 4.82
CA MET A 77 9.56 5.43 3.52
C MET A 77 10.49 4.50 2.75
N GLU A 78 11.80 4.70 2.82
CA GLU A 78 12.76 3.75 2.26
C GLU A 78 12.68 2.38 2.94
N ALA A 79 12.58 2.33 4.27
CA ALA A 79 12.42 1.09 5.01
C ALA A 79 11.13 0.36 4.60
N TYR A 80 10.03 1.11 4.47
CA TYR A 80 8.76 0.58 3.97
C TYR A 80 8.90 -0.01 2.57
N ARG A 81 9.51 0.72 1.61
CA ARG A 81 9.76 0.24 0.24
C ARG A 81 10.59 -1.05 0.23
N ARG A 82 11.64 -1.13 1.07
CA ARG A 82 12.45 -2.35 1.23
C ARG A 82 11.60 -3.52 1.72
N ASN A 83 10.78 -3.31 2.75
CA ASN A 83 9.92 -4.35 3.31
C ASN A 83 8.87 -4.85 2.32
N VAL A 84 8.23 -3.92 1.58
CA VAL A 84 7.26 -4.28 0.53
C VAL A 84 7.93 -5.11 -0.56
N LYS A 85 9.12 -4.71 -1.02
CA LYS A 85 9.88 -5.46 -2.03
C LYS A 85 10.22 -6.88 -1.54
N MET A 86 10.66 -7.01 -0.29
CA MET A 86 10.96 -8.31 0.30
C MET A 86 9.72 -9.20 0.42
N LYS A 87 8.60 -8.65 0.87
CA LYS A 87 7.33 -9.39 0.96
C LYS A 87 6.82 -9.82 -0.42
N ALA A 88 6.89 -8.93 -1.41
CA ALA A 88 6.52 -9.25 -2.79
C ALA A 88 7.37 -10.40 -3.36
N ALA A 89 8.69 -10.37 -3.14
CA ALA A 89 9.58 -11.44 -3.57
C ALA A 89 9.30 -12.79 -2.86
N MET A 90 8.86 -12.75 -1.59
CA MET A 90 8.44 -13.98 -0.89
C MET A 90 7.16 -14.56 -1.49
N LEU A 91 6.16 -13.70 -1.74
CA LEU A 91 4.89 -14.11 -2.35
C LEU A 91 5.10 -14.70 -3.75
N GLU A 92 5.96 -14.08 -4.56
CA GLU A 92 6.28 -14.57 -5.89
C GLU A 92 6.88 -15.99 -5.85
N LYS A 93 7.80 -16.25 -4.92
CA LYS A 93 8.38 -17.60 -4.71
C LYS A 93 7.34 -18.61 -4.25
N GLU A 94 6.42 -18.20 -3.39
CA GLU A 94 5.34 -19.08 -2.93
C GLU A 94 4.35 -19.38 -4.06
N GLU A 95 3.99 -18.37 -4.85
CA GLU A 95 3.17 -18.52 -6.03
C GLU A 95 3.83 -19.43 -7.06
N GLU A 96 5.13 -19.29 -7.30
CA GLU A 96 5.88 -20.16 -8.21
C GLU A 96 5.84 -21.61 -7.74
N LYS A 97 6.05 -21.87 -6.43
CA LYS A 97 5.88 -23.22 -5.86
C LYS A 97 4.46 -23.75 -6.01
N ARG A 98 3.44 -22.91 -5.80
CA ARG A 98 2.03 -23.29 -6.00
C ARG A 98 1.75 -23.62 -7.45
N ARG A 99 2.24 -22.79 -8.38
CA ARG A 99 2.11 -22.99 -9.83
C ARG A 99 2.84 -24.26 -10.26
N PHE A 100 4.03 -24.53 -9.74
CA PHE A 100 4.77 -25.76 -9.99
C PHE A 100 4.00 -26.99 -9.48
N ARG A 101 3.53 -27.00 -8.23
CA ARG A 101 2.69 -28.08 -7.68
C ARG A 101 1.43 -28.32 -8.52
N HIS A 102 0.76 -27.26 -8.93
CA HIS A 102 -0.44 -27.38 -9.76
C HIS A 102 -0.11 -27.89 -11.18
N LYS A 103 1.02 -27.47 -11.74
CA LYS A 103 1.48 -27.92 -13.06
C LYS A 103 1.85 -29.40 -13.01
N SER A 104 2.61 -29.84 -12.00
CA SER A 104 2.96 -31.26 -11.83
C SER A 104 1.71 -32.12 -11.65
N LEU A 105 0.71 -31.66 -10.89
CA LEU A 105 -0.57 -32.37 -10.72
C LEU A 105 -1.41 -32.48 -12.02
N ARG A 106 -1.18 -31.62 -13.01
CA ARG A 106 -1.88 -31.67 -14.31
C ARG A 106 -1.13 -32.47 -15.38
N GLU A 107 0.18 -32.67 -15.19
CA GLU A 107 1.05 -33.39 -16.12
C GLU A 107 1.10 -34.90 -15.85
N ASP A 108 0.33 -35.42 -14.87
CA ASP A 108 0.14 -36.85 -14.64
C ASP A 108 -1.01 -37.37 -15.53
N PRO A 109 -0.75 -37.98 -16.71
CA PRO A 109 -1.79 -38.50 -17.61
C PRO A 109 -2.61 -39.66 -17.02
N ASP A 110 -2.15 -40.27 -15.93
CA ASP A 110 -2.84 -41.38 -15.24
C ASP A 110 -3.94 -40.91 -14.25
N LEU A 111 -4.07 -39.60 -13.99
CA LEU A 111 -5.10 -39.06 -13.09
C LEU A 111 -6.49 -38.89 -13.75
N ASP A 112 -6.60 -39.03 -15.07
CA ASP A 112 -7.91 -38.99 -15.77
C ASP A 112 -8.81 -40.20 -15.42
N ALA A 113 -8.25 -41.27 -14.85
CA ALA A 113 -8.98 -42.47 -14.43
C ALA A 113 -9.34 -42.49 -12.93
N VAL A 114 -8.76 -41.62 -12.10
CA VAL A 114 -9.05 -41.57 -10.67
C VAL A 114 -10.13 -40.52 -10.44
N LYS A 115 -11.40 -40.98 -10.45
CA LYS A 115 -12.53 -40.18 -9.98
C LYS A 115 -12.14 -39.54 -8.64
N PRO A 116 -12.19 -38.21 -8.50
CA PRO A 116 -11.91 -37.54 -7.23
C PRO A 116 -12.64 -38.27 -6.12
N PRO A 117 -12.02 -38.46 -4.93
CA PRO A 117 -12.68 -39.13 -3.82
C PRO A 117 -14.08 -38.54 -3.66
N GLU A 118 -15.10 -39.38 -3.82
CA GLU A 118 -16.50 -38.96 -3.77
C GLU A 118 -16.72 -38.15 -2.50
N MET A 119 -16.78 -36.82 -2.63
CA MET A 119 -16.99 -35.89 -1.50
C MET A 119 -18.29 -36.24 -0.77
N SER A 120 -19.23 -36.86 -1.49
CA SER A 120 -20.44 -37.48 -0.97
C SER A 120 -20.17 -38.50 0.14
N LYS A 121 -19.18 -39.38 -0.02
CA LYS A 121 -18.84 -40.39 0.99
C LYS A 121 -18.21 -39.78 2.24
N PHE A 122 -17.41 -38.72 2.07
CA PHE A 122 -16.86 -37.98 3.21
C PHE A 122 -17.97 -37.26 3.98
N VAL A 123 -18.87 -36.57 3.28
CA VAL A 123 -20.05 -35.93 3.89
C VAL A 123 -20.93 -36.96 4.59
N GLN A 124 -21.16 -38.12 3.97
CA GLN A 124 -21.95 -39.20 4.55
C GLN A 124 -21.28 -39.81 5.79
N GLN A 125 -19.96 -39.96 5.79
CA GLN A 125 -19.21 -40.51 6.92
C GLN A 125 -19.15 -39.52 8.10
N VAL A 126 -19.00 -38.22 7.84
CA VAL A 126 -19.08 -37.17 8.86
C VAL A 126 -20.50 -37.07 9.43
N ALA A 127 -21.52 -37.12 8.56
CA ALA A 127 -22.93 -37.14 8.98
C ALA A 127 -23.28 -38.39 9.80
N ALA A 128 -22.74 -39.55 9.45
CA ALA A 128 -22.90 -40.80 10.19
C ALA A 128 -22.20 -40.78 11.57
N LEU A 129 -21.07 -40.08 11.68
CA LEU A 129 -20.35 -39.89 12.95
C LEU A 129 -21.04 -38.88 13.87
N GLU A 130 -21.69 -37.86 13.31
CA GLU A 130 -22.41 -36.82 14.06
C GLU A 130 -23.89 -37.14 14.31
N GLY A 131 -24.38 -38.31 13.89
CA GLY A 131 -25.75 -38.77 14.17
C GLY A 131 -26.86 -37.96 13.49
N LEU A 132 -26.52 -37.17 12.47
CA LEU A 132 -27.46 -36.34 11.73
C LEU A 132 -27.80 -37.00 10.39
N SER A 133 -29.05 -37.46 10.22
CA SER A 133 -29.56 -37.95 8.94
C SER A 133 -29.92 -36.78 8.02
N PHE A 134 -29.17 -36.61 6.93
CA PHE A 134 -29.54 -35.68 5.86
C PHE A 134 -30.28 -36.44 4.75
N SER A 135 -31.61 -36.43 4.78
CA SER A 135 -32.46 -36.90 3.67
C SER A 135 -32.45 -35.84 2.57
N GLY A 136 -31.82 -36.17 1.44
CA GLY A 136 -31.76 -35.29 0.28
C GLY A 136 -33.13 -35.10 -0.36
N GLU A 137 -33.74 -33.94 -0.12
CA GLU A 137 -34.59 -33.30 -1.14
C GLU A 137 -33.70 -32.42 -2.01
N GLU A 138 -33.52 -32.83 -3.27
CA GLU A 138 -32.94 -31.98 -4.30
C GLU A 138 -33.94 -30.87 -4.64
N LYS A 139 -33.92 -29.78 -3.86
CA LYS A 139 -34.54 -28.52 -4.27
C LYS A 139 -33.54 -27.79 -5.15
N THR A 140 -33.84 -27.69 -6.44
CA THR A 140 -33.22 -26.70 -7.33
C THR A 140 -33.49 -25.33 -6.73
N LEU A 141 -32.53 -24.79 -5.99
CA LEU A 141 -32.62 -23.45 -5.43
C LEU A 141 -32.37 -22.45 -6.57
N THR A 142 -33.48 -21.94 -7.09
CA THR A 142 -33.56 -20.64 -7.77
C THR A 142 -32.76 -19.59 -7.00
N GLU A 143 -31.86 -18.90 -7.70
CA GLU A 143 -31.35 -17.51 -7.59
C GLU A 143 -31.34 -16.68 -6.29
N ASP A 144 -31.81 -17.14 -5.13
CA ASP A 144 -32.08 -16.28 -3.97
C ASP A 144 -31.10 -16.40 -2.79
N ARG A 145 -30.03 -17.20 -2.89
CA ARG A 145 -29.03 -17.33 -1.81
C ARG A 145 -27.68 -16.68 -2.09
N VAL A 146 -27.71 -15.42 -2.54
CA VAL A 146 -26.54 -14.51 -2.59
C VAL A 146 -26.40 -13.68 -1.30
N LYS A 147 -27.29 -13.82 -0.33
CA LYS A 147 -27.25 -13.04 0.92
C LYS A 147 -26.77 -13.88 2.09
N GLU A 148 -25.46 -14.04 2.24
CA GLU A 148 -24.83 -14.34 3.54
C GLU A 148 -23.30 -14.18 3.50
N VAL A 149 -22.81 -13.02 3.08
CA VAL A 149 -21.51 -12.49 3.55
C VAL A 149 -21.66 -11.01 3.91
N PRO A 150 -22.44 -10.63 4.94
CA PRO A 150 -22.83 -9.23 5.11
C PRO A 150 -21.69 -8.36 5.67
N ALA A 151 -20.74 -8.94 6.41
CA ALA A 151 -19.85 -8.14 7.26
C ALA A 151 -18.58 -7.58 6.56
N LEU A 152 -18.07 -8.27 5.53
CA LEU A 152 -16.83 -7.85 4.86
C LEU A 152 -17.10 -7.02 3.60
N GLU A 153 -18.21 -7.28 2.92
CA GLU A 153 -18.58 -6.59 1.68
C GLU A 153 -19.16 -5.19 1.93
N GLU A 154 -19.86 -5.00 3.06
CA GLU A 154 -20.32 -3.67 3.49
C GLU A 154 -19.15 -2.75 3.85
N SER A 155 -18.08 -3.28 4.47
CA SER A 155 -16.89 -2.50 4.80
C SER A 155 -16.14 -1.98 3.58
N ASN A 156 -16.12 -2.76 2.49
CA ASN A 156 -15.48 -2.35 1.25
C ASN A 156 -16.38 -1.42 0.43
N ARG A 157 -17.71 -1.61 0.46
CA ARG A 157 -18.68 -0.68 -0.17
C ARG A 157 -18.74 0.69 0.50
N THR A 158 -18.54 0.76 1.82
CA THR A 158 -18.50 2.05 2.53
C THR A 158 -17.20 2.81 2.22
N LEU A 159 -16.07 2.11 2.18
CA LEU A 159 -14.77 2.68 1.77
C LEU A 159 -14.81 3.25 0.34
N ASP A 160 -15.43 2.55 -0.61
CA ASP A 160 -15.53 3.02 -2.01
C ASP A 160 -16.46 4.24 -2.17
N LYS A 161 -17.53 4.32 -1.37
CA LYS A 161 -18.45 5.47 -1.35
C LYS A 161 -17.84 6.71 -0.69
N ASP A 162 -16.99 6.53 0.32
CA ASP A 162 -16.29 7.63 0.97
C ASP A 162 -15.17 8.20 0.07
N LEU A 163 -14.53 7.34 -0.73
CA LEU A 163 -13.58 7.78 -1.78
C LEU A 163 -14.26 8.57 -2.92
N GLN A 164 -15.47 8.18 -3.32
CA GLN A 164 -16.18 8.83 -4.43
C GLN A 164 -16.94 10.10 -4.03
N SER A 165 -17.31 10.27 -2.75
CA SER A 165 -18.11 11.41 -2.28
C SER A 165 -17.30 12.58 -1.72
N GLY A 166 -15.96 12.52 -1.73
CA GLY A 166 -15.11 13.64 -1.31
C GLY A 166 -15.27 14.05 0.17
N LYS A 167 -15.85 13.19 1.02
CA LYS A 167 -15.96 13.43 2.46
C LYS A 167 -14.66 13.06 3.16
N SER A 168 -13.66 13.92 3.02
CA SER A 168 -12.55 14.01 3.96
C SER A 168 -13.09 14.49 5.31
N ALA A 169 -13.37 13.57 6.24
CA ALA A 169 -13.65 13.90 7.63
C ALA A 169 -12.45 13.52 8.51
N GLN A 170 -11.71 14.56 8.87
CA GLN A 170 -10.93 14.73 10.10
C GLN A 170 -11.10 13.61 11.16
N ASN A 171 -10.22 12.62 11.16
CA ASN A 171 -10.04 11.77 12.33
C ASN A 171 -8.83 12.27 13.11
N GLY A 172 -9.12 13.10 14.12
CA GLY A 172 -8.19 13.42 15.18
C GLY A 172 -7.69 12.15 15.88
N HIS A 173 -6.46 12.20 16.38
CA HIS A 173 -5.80 11.10 17.07
C HIS A 173 -6.67 10.57 18.24
N LYS A 174 -7.36 9.46 18.01
CA LYS A 174 -8.02 8.72 19.07
C LYS A 174 -6.96 7.85 19.74
N ILE A 175 -6.70 8.11 21.02
CA ILE A 175 -5.78 7.28 21.81
C ILE A 175 -6.37 5.86 21.86
N PRO A 176 -5.63 4.83 21.41
CA PRO A 176 -6.13 3.46 21.38
C PRO A 176 -6.38 2.97 22.81
N SER A 177 -7.50 2.25 22.97
CA SER A 177 -7.92 1.70 24.26
C SER A 177 -6.91 0.66 24.76
N ARG A 178 -6.94 0.39 26.07
CA ARG A 178 -6.00 -0.55 26.71
C ARG A 178 -6.00 -1.94 26.05
N LYS A 179 -7.17 -2.44 25.65
CA LYS A 179 -7.29 -3.74 24.97
C LYS A 179 -6.68 -3.71 23.56
N GLU A 180 -6.76 -2.59 22.87
CA GLU A 180 -6.16 -2.44 21.54
C GLU A 180 -4.63 -2.35 21.64
N ARG A 181 -4.09 -1.66 22.66
CA ARG A 181 -2.63 -1.62 22.89
C ARG A 181 -2.05 -2.99 23.19
N GLU A 182 -2.72 -3.81 23.99
CA GLU A 182 -2.28 -5.18 24.29
C GLU A 182 -2.23 -6.07 23.03
N VAL A 183 -3.14 -5.83 22.07
CA VAL A 183 -3.11 -6.53 20.76
C VAL A 183 -1.94 -6.05 19.91
N TYR A 184 -1.64 -4.75 19.92
CA TYR A 184 -0.49 -4.18 19.20
C TYR A 184 0.85 -4.62 19.80
N GLU A 185 1.00 -4.65 21.13
CA GLU A 185 2.21 -5.13 21.81
C GLU A 185 2.46 -6.62 21.56
N LYS A 186 1.43 -7.42 21.36
CA LYS A 186 1.56 -8.85 21.03
C LYS A 186 2.08 -9.10 19.59
N TRP A 187 1.99 -8.11 18.71
CA TRP A 187 2.39 -8.20 17.30
C TRP A 187 3.71 -7.51 16.97
N VAL A 188 4.31 -6.79 17.92
CA VAL A 188 5.65 -6.20 17.77
C VAL A 188 6.68 -7.14 18.39
N PRO A 189 7.60 -7.73 17.61
CA PRO A 189 8.67 -8.55 18.18
C PRO A 189 9.64 -7.67 18.99
N PRO A 190 10.12 -8.14 20.16
CA PRO A 190 11.03 -7.35 20.99
C PRO A 190 12.36 -7.09 20.26
N SER A 191 12.93 -5.92 20.55
CA SER A 191 14.17 -5.37 19.98
C SER A 191 15.40 -6.22 20.29
#